data_AF-A0A2M7FSV2-F1
#
_entry.id   AF-A0A2M7FSV2-F1
#
_cell.length_a   1.000
_cell.length_b   1.000
_cell.length_c   1.000
_cell.angle_alpha   90.00
_cell.angle_beta   90.00
_cell.angle_gamma   90.00
#
_symmetry.space_group_name_H-M   'P 1'
#
loop_
_entity.id
_entity.type
_entity.pdbx_description
1 polymer ?
#
loop_
_entity_poly.entity_id
_entity_poly.type
_entity_poly.pdbx_seq_one_letter_code
_entity_poly.pdbx_strand_id
1 'polypeptide(L)' 'MRTTLAIDDDVFSAVKRLATVERQSVGSVLSALARQALKANPQPLHVRNSVPLLPSRSAATVVTPELVKQLQDELQ' A
#
# COMPACT_ATOMS: atom_id res chain seq x y z
N MET A 1 6.33 11.86 -20.96
CA MET A 1 6.64 13.30 -20.91
C MET A 1 7.92 13.49 -20.11
N ARG A 2 8.78 14.44 -20.49
CA ARG A 2 10.02 14.76 -19.76
C ARG A 2 9.86 16.14 -19.12
N THR A 3 10.01 16.21 -17.81
CA THR A 3 9.79 17.42 -17.01
C THR A 3 10.86 17.48 -15.94
N THR A 4 11.32 18.68 -15.60
CA THR A 4 12.24 18.92 -14.49
C THR A 4 11.42 19.24 -13.25
N LEU A 5 11.69 18.54 -12.15
CA LEU A 5 11.01 18.71 -10.87
C LEU A 5 12.08 18.90 -9.79
N ALA A 6 11.86 19.84 -8.88
CA ALA A 6 12.64 19.92 -7.64
C ALA A 6 12.04 18.95 -6.62
N ILE A 7 12.87 18.09 -6.03
CA ILE A 7 12.50 17.11 -5.01
C ILE A 7 13.59 17.07 -3.95
N ASP A 8 13.22 16.68 -2.73
CA ASP A 8 14.18 16.54 -1.63
C ASP A 8 15.14 15.37 -1.87
N ASP A 9 16.35 15.48 -1.30
CA ASP A 9 17.44 14.51 -1.51
C ASP A 9 17.11 13.12 -0.94
N ASP A 10 16.31 13.06 0.13
CA ASP A 10 15.86 11.82 0.76
C ASP A 10 14.86 11.07 -0.16
N VAL A 11 13.94 11.80 -0.78
CA VAL A 11 13.00 11.28 -1.78
C VAL A 11 13.77 10.76 -3.00
N PHE A 12 14.70 11.55 -3.54
CA PHE A 12 15.52 11.11 -4.68
C PHE A 12 16.32 9.84 -4.35
N SER A 13 16.94 9.80 -3.18
CA SER A 13 17.71 8.65 -2.70
C SER A 13 16.84 7.40 -2.54
N ALA A 14 15.62 7.54 -2.01
CA ALA A 14 14.68 6.44 -1.87
C ALA A 14 14.26 5.88 -3.24
N VAL A 15 13.87 6.75 -4.17
CA VAL A 15 13.45 6.34 -5.51
C VAL A 15 14.60 5.68 -6.26
N LYS A 16 15.83 6.20 -6.16
CA LYS A 16 17.01 5.61 -6.81
C LYS A 16 17.29 4.19 -6.35
N ARG A 17 17.16 3.93 -5.04
CA ARG A 17 17.29 2.57 -4.48
C ARG A 17 16.22 1.65 -5.04
N LEU A 18 14.96 2.08 -5.03
CA LEU A 18 13.85 1.28 -5.52
C LEU A 18 13.99 0.96 -7.03
N ALA A 19 14.36 1.96 -7.82
CA ALA A 19 14.61 1.81 -9.25
C ALA A 19 15.74 0.81 -9.55
N THR A 20 16.76 0.73 -8.70
CA THR A 20 17.85 -0.25 -8.83
C THR A 20 17.33 -1.67 -8.57
N VAL A 21 16.51 -1.86 -7.53
CA VAL A 21 15.90 -3.16 -7.20
C VAL A 21 14.94 -3.62 -8.30
N GLU A 22 14.09 -2.72 -8.79
CA GLU A 22 13.09 -3.02 -9.82
C GLU A 22 13.66 -3.04 -11.25
N ARG A 23 14.94 -2.68 -11.44
CA ARG A 23 15.61 -2.53 -12.75
C ARG A 23 14.83 -1.60 -13.70
N GLN A 24 14.29 -0.52 -13.17
CA GLN A 24 13.56 0.51 -13.93
C GLN A 24 14.29 1.85 -13.88
N SER A 25 13.89 2.79 -14.73
CA SER A 25 14.40 4.15 -14.64
C SER A 25 13.82 4.89 -13.43
N VAL A 26 14.61 5.78 -12.82
CA VAL A 26 14.17 6.63 -11.68
C VAL A 26 12.88 7.39 -12.03
N GLY A 27 12.80 7.94 -13.24
CA GLY A 27 11.60 8.65 -13.69
C GLY A 27 10.36 7.76 -13.82
N SER A 28 10.52 6.49 -14.20
CA SER A 28 9.41 5.51 -14.26
C SER A 28 8.87 5.22 -12.86
N VAL A 29 9.76 4.89 -11.93
CA VAL A 29 9.40 4.58 -10.53
C VAL A 29 8.77 5.80 -9.86
N LEU A 30 9.37 6.99 -9.99
CA LEU A 30 8.79 8.22 -9.44
C LEU A 30 7.39 8.50 -10.02
N SER A 31 7.22 8.31 -11.33
CA SER A 31 5.91 8.51 -11.97
C SER A 31 4.87 7.51 -11.48
N ALA A 32 5.26 6.26 -11.22
CA ALA A 32 4.39 5.22 -10.67
C ALA A 32 3.98 5.55 -9.23
N LEU A 33 4.94 5.92 -8.37
CA LEU A 33 4.68 6.34 -7.00
C LEU A 33 3.78 7.57 -6.94
N ALA A 34 4.02 8.58 -7.77
CA ALA A 34 3.17 9.76 -7.86
C ALA A 34 1.73 9.40 -8.27
N ARG A 35 1.56 8.50 -9.25
CA ARG A 35 0.22 8.01 -9.63
C ARG A 35 -0.46 7.25 -8.50
N GLN A 36 0.28 6.44 -7.74
CA GLN A 36 -0.26 5.73 -6.59
C GLN A 36 -0.70 6.69 -5.49
N ALA A 37 0.10 7.70 -5.18
CA ALA A 37 -0.22 8.74 -4.21
C ALA A 37 -1.46 9.56 -4.63
N LEU A 38 -1.57 9.93 -5.91
CA LEU A 38 -2.74 10.66 -6.43
C LEU A 38 -4.03 9.82 -6.44
N LYS A 39 -3.91 8.50 -6.56
CA LYS A 39 -5.04 7.56 -6.45
C LYS A 39 -5.36 7.18 -5.01
N ALA A 40 -4.44 7.40 -4.08
CA ALA A 40 -4.65 7.07 -2.69
C ALA A 40 -5.75 7.97 -2.15
N ASN A 41 -6.91 7.38 -1.83
CA ASN A 41 -7.92 8.05 -1.04
C ASN A 41 -7.54 7.81 0.43
N PRO A 42 -7.03 8.82 1.17
CA PRO A 42 -6.71 8.65 2.58
C PRO A 42 -8.02 8.38 3.32
N GLN A 43 -8.32 7.12 3.58
CA GLN A 43 -9.42 6.80 4.47
C GLN A 43 -8.99 7.20 5.88
N PRO A 44 -9.76 8.04 6.58
CA PRO A 44 -9.46 8.37 7.96
C PRO A 44 -9.48 7.08 8.79
N LEU A 45 -8.35 6.76 9.40
CA LEU A 45 -8.28 5.71 10.42
C LEU A 45 -9.17 6.16 11.58
N HIS A 46 -10.28 5.46 11.80
CA HIS A 46 -11.11 5.70 12.97
C HIS A 46 -10.33 5.31 14.20
N VAL A 47 -10.08 6.25 15.11
CA VAL A 47 -9.39 5.98 16.38
C VAL A 47 -10.42 5.84 17.49
N ARG A 48 -10.29 4.79 18.33
CA ARG A 48 -11.07 4.63 19.56
C ARG A 48 -10.11 4.39 20.71
N ASN A 49 -10.18 5.23 21.75
CA ASN A 49 -9.30 5.15 22.93
C ASN A 49 -7.80 5.12 22.56
N SER A 50 -7.37 5.99 21.64
CA SER A 50 -5.99 6.05 21.13
C SER A 50 -5.51 4.82 20.36
N VAL A 51 -6.41 3.90 20.00
CA VAL A 51 -6.11 2.74 19.17
C VAL A 51 -6.75 2.92 17.78
N PRO A 52 -5.98 2.81 16.68
CA PRO A 52 -6.54 2.82 15.34
C PRO A 52 -7.40 1.57 15.12
N LEU A 53 -8.66 1.79 14.76
CA LEU A 53 -9.58 0.74 14.36
C LEU A 53 -9.31 0.35 12.91
N LEU A 54 -9.33 -0.95 12.66
CA LEU A 54 -9.34 -1.47 11.30
C LEU A 54 -10.63 -1.00 10.61
N PRO A 55 -10.56 -0.57 9.33
CA PRO A 55 -11.74 -0.13 8.60
C PRO A 55 -12.74 -1.29 8.49
N SER A 56 -13.96 -1.04 8.97
CA SER A 56 -15.09 -1.96 8.86
C SER A 56 -15.43 -2.16 7.38
N ARG A 57 -15.11 -3.32 6.82
CA ARG A 57 -15.61 -3.71 5.49
C ARG A 57 -17.02 -4.27 5.67
N SER A 58 -18.04 -3.49 5.30
CA SER A 58 -19.46 -3.89 5.38
C SER A 58 -19.79 -5.17 4.61
N ALA A 59 -18.94 -5.56 3.66
CA ALA A 59 -19.09 -6.76 2.83
C ALA A 59 -18.14 -7.92 3.22
N ALA A 60 -17.39 -7.81 4.32
CA ALA A 60 -16.52 -8.90 4.76
C ALA A 60 -17.31 -9.95 5.54
N THR A 61 -17.25 -11.20 5.08
CA THR A 61 -17.78 -12.36 5.82
C THR A 61 -17.03 -12.52 7.14
N VAL A 62 -17.77 -12.74 8.23
CA VAL A 62 -17.18 -13.02 9.55
C VAL A 62 -16.38 -14.32 9.46
N VAL A 63 -15.10 -14.25 9.78
CA VAL A 63 -14.23 -15.44 9.84
C VAL A 63 -14.42 -16.10 11.21
N THR A 64 -14.99 -17.31 11.23
CA THR A 64 -15.20 -18.08 12.46
C THR A 64 -14.15 -19.21 12.60
N PRO A 65 -13.90 -19.70 13.82
CA PRO A 65 -13.01 -20.86 14.02
C PRO A 65 -13.45 -22.10 13.23
N GLU A 66 -14.75 -22.30 13.05
CA GLU A 66 -15.31 -23.41 12.27
C GLU A 66 -14.95 -23.29 10.79
N LEU A 67 -15.05 -22.07 10.22
CA LEU A 67 -14.65 -21.80 8.84
C LEU A 67 -13.15 -22.05 8.64
N VAL A 68 -12.33 -21.63 9.60
CA VAL A 68 -10.87 -21.88 9.55
C VAL A 68 -10.59 -23.37 9.58
N LYS A 69 -11.28 -24.13 10.43
CA LYS A 69 -11.11 -25.58 10.54
C LYS A 69 -11.52 -26.30 9.25
N GLN A 70 -12.67 -25.94 8.67
CA GLN A 70 -13.12 -26.51 7.39
C GLN A 70 -12.09 -26.28 6.27
N LEU A 71 -11.58 -25.06 6.12
CA LEU A 71 -10.57 -24.74 5.11
C LEU A 71 -9.24 -25.48 5.34
N GLN A 72 -8.87 -25.72 6.61
CA GLN A 72 -7.68 -26.49 6.95
C GLN A 72 -7.83 -27.97 6.57
N ASP A 73 -8.99 -28.56 6.85
CA ASP A 73 -9.30 -29.95 6.54
C ASP A 73 -9.39 -30.19 5.01
N GLU A 74 -9.84 -29.20 4.24
CA GLU A 74 -9.90 -29.26 2.75
C GLU A 74 -8.53 -29.19 2.05
N LEU A 75 -7.52 -28.61 2.72
CA LEU A 75 -6.17 -28.43 2.17
C LEU A 75 -5.19 -29.55 2.57
N GLN A 76 -5.63 -30.53 3.38
CA GLN A 76 -4.87 -31.73 3.73
C GLN A 76 -5.19 -32.90 2.79
#